data_AF-A0AAD6C4H4-F1
#
_entry.id   AF-A0AAD6C4H4-F1
#
_cell.length_a   1.000
_cell.length_b   1.000
_cell.length_c   1.000
_cell.angle_alpha   90.00
_cell.angle_beta   90.00
_cell.angle_gamma   90.00
#
_symmetry.space_group_name_H-M   'P 1'
#
loop_
_entity.id
_entity.type
_entity.pdbx_description
1 polymer ?
#
loop_
_entity_poly.entity_id
_entity_poly.type
_entity_poly.pdbx_seq_one_letter_code
_entity_poly.pdbx_strand_id
1 'polypeptide(L)'
;MKALRPFLSTEEYFTTQIELILDLIVRQESYIDRPVDAFLIHRPAGLLTQLSDDGKSYLKHADEKGDQILVDDEFNITGIIDWEWSHTDSKSGAFNSPIVLLSVADFYEGKNSISEDENFFAKCFEAKRHPDLGTIVRNGWLIHRFRFCCGYDLQDWEGFLGLFAGLLRAMGITSDFHLEMWKAEALERFKDDHRLQQLIELNNRMDHASLAKSIQV
;
A
#
# COMPACT_ATOMS: atom_id res chain seq x y z
N MET A 1 -2.40 21.00 2.94
CA MET A 1 -1.76 19.75 3.42
C MET A 1 -1.93 19.70 4.94
N LYS A 2 -2.60 18.68 5.49
CA LYS A 2 -2.79 18.52 6.94
C LYS A 2 -1.61 17.70 7.48
N ALA A 3 -0.81 18.28 8.36
CA ALA A 3 0.24 17.52 9.03
C ALA A 3 -0.41 16.44 9.91
N LEU A 4 0.01 15.20 9.73
CA LEU A 4 -0.35 14.13 10.66
C LEU A 4 0.56 14.25 11.89
N ARG A 5 -0.01 14.03 13.08
CA ARG A 5 0.71 14.11 14.36
C ARG A 5 1.80 13.04 14.45
N PRO A 6 2.84 13.20 15.29
CA PRO A 6 3.72 12.09 15.61
C PRO A 6 2.92 10.92 16.16
N PHE A 7 3.31 9.70 15.78
CA PHE A 7 2.60 8.47 16.12
C PHE A 7 3.35 7.72 17.21
N LEU A 8 2.59 7.10 18.12
CA LEU A 8 3.15 6.31 19.23
C LEU A 8 3.27 4.82 18.88
N SER A 9 2.65 4.38 17.79
CA SER A 9 2.74 3.01 17.29
C SER A 9 2.55 2.94 15.77
N THR A 10 3.03 1.84 15.20
CA THR A 10 2.82 1.47 13.78
C THR A 10 1.34 1.33 13.44
N GLU A 11 0.55 0.77 14.37
CA GLU A 11 -0.91 0.69 14.24
C GLU A 11 -1.54 2.08 14.11
N GLU A 12 -1.19 3.00 15.01
CA GLU A 12 -1.72 4.37 14.98
C GLU A 12 -1.37 5.09 13.67
N TYR A 13 -0.14 4.90 13.18
CA TYR A 13 0.31 5.41 11.89
C TYR A 13 -0.55 4.92 10.73
N PHE A 14 -0.72 3.60 10.59
CA PHE A 14 -1.48 3.02 9.49
C PHE A 14 -2.97 3.34 9.59
N THR A 15 -3.59 3.24 10.76
CA THR A 15 -4.98 3.64 10.95
C THR A 15 -5.20 5.10 10.56
N THR A 16 -4.32 6.00 11.01
CA THR A 16 -4.45 7.43 10.69
C THR A 16 -4.22 7.72 9.20
N GLN A 17 -3.28 7.03 8.55
CA GLN A 17 -3.10 7.14 7.10
C GLN A 17 -4.35 6.74 6.33
N ILE A 18 -4.97 5.62 6.69
CA ILE A 18 -6.15 5.12 6.00
C ILE A 18 -7.33 6.08 6.19
N GLU A 19 -7.55 6.56 7.42
CA GLU A 19 -8.60 7.55 7.67
C GLU A 19 -8.35 8.85 6.88
N LEU A 20 -7.09 9.29 6.72
CA LEU A 20 -6.76 10.41 5.83
C LEU A 20 -7.12 10.12 4.37
N ILE A 21 -6.79 8.93 3.86
CA ILE A 21 -7.11 8.53 2.48
C ILE A 21 -8.62 8.48 2.27
N LEU A 22 -9.37 7.87 3.19
CA LEU A 22 -10.83 7.82 3.15
C LEU A 22 -11.43 9.24 3.16
N ASP A 23 -10.91 10.14 4.00
CA ASP A 23 -11.34 11.54 4.05
C ASP A 23 -11.04 12.29 2.74
N LEU A 24 -9.92 12.00 2.07
CA LEU A 24 -9.58 12.56 0.76
C LEU A 24 -10.53 12.05 -0.33
N ILE A 25 -10.87 10.76 -0.33
CA ILE A 25 -11.84 10.15 -1.26
C ILE A 25 -13.21 10.78 -1.10
N VAL A 26 -13.71 10.88 0.15
CA VAL A 26 -15.02 11.47 0.45
C VAL A 26 -15.12 12.92 0.01
N ARG A 27 -14.02 13.68 0.15
CA ARG A 27 -13.92 15.07 -0.32
C ARG A 27 -13.69 15.21 -1.83
N GLN A 28 -13.60 14.10 -2.57
CA GLN A 28 -13.29 14.08 -4.00
C GLN A 28 -11.94 14.74 -4.33
N GLU A 29 -10.98 14.63 -3.42
CA GLU A 29 -9.60 15.12 -3.60
C GLU A 29 -8.66 14.00 -4.07
N SER A 30 -9.10 12.74 -4.01
CA SER A 30 -8.39 11.58 -4.53
C SER A 30 -9.36 10.56 -5.11
N TYR A 31 -8.89 9.76 -6.07
CA TYR A 31 -9.64 8.66 -6.71
C TYR A 31 -11.02 9.07 -7.27
N ILE A 32 -11.08 10.27 -7.87
CA ILE A 32 -12.33 10.89 -8.34
C ILE A 32 -13.12 10.07 -9.36
N ASP A 33 -12.43 9.24 -10.16
CA ASP A 33 -13.08 8.43 -11.20
C ASP A 33 -13.74 7.17 -10.62
N ARG A 34 -13.30 6.70 -9.44
CA ARG A 34 -13.78 5.46 -8.82
C ARG A 34 -13.90 5.58 -7.29
N PRO A 35 -14.59 6.59 -6.74
CA PRO A 35 -14.51 6.90 -5.32
C PRO A 35 -15.14 5.82 -4.44
N VAL A 36 -16.21 5.16 -4.89
CA VAL A 36 -16.83 4.04 -4.15
C VAL A 36 -15.89 2.84 -4.10
N ASP A 37 -15.31 2.44 -5.24
CA ASP A 37 -14.36 1.33 -5.29
C ASP A 37 -13.13 1.63 -4.43
N ALA A 38 -12.56 2.82 -4.57
CA ALA A 38 -11.44 3.31 -3.79
C ALA A 38 -11.74 3.29 -2.29
N PHE A 39 -12.91 3.74 -1.88
CA PHE A 39 -13.31 3.70 -0.47
C PHE A 39 -13.32 2.26 0.06
N LEU A 40 -13.94 1.33 -0.67
CA LEU A 40 -14.07 -0.06 -0.24
C LEU A 40 -12.73 -0.77 -0.11
N ILE A 41 -11.80 -0.60 -1.06
CA ILE A 41 -10.49 -1.29 -1.04
C ILE A 41 -9.59 -0.83 0.11
N HIS A 42 -9.73 0.43 0.56
CA HIS A 42 -8.92 0.98 1.66
C HIS A 42 -9.45 0.59 3.04
N ARG A 43 -10.74 0.23 3.17
CA ARG A 43 -11.35 -0.13 4.47
C ARG A 43 -10.71 -1.35 5.15
N PRO A 44 -10.52 -2.51 4.47
CA PRO A 44 -9.88 -3.68 5.08
C PRO A 44 -8.43 -3.44 5.51
N ALA A 45 -7.74 -2.51 4.85
CA ALA A 45 -6.34 -2.21 5.10
C ALA A 45 -6.09 -1.67 6.52
N GLY A 46 -7.14 -1.21 7.21
CA GLY A 46 -7.09 -0.74 8.61
C GLY A 46 -6.90 -1.84 9.64
N LEU A 47 -6.92 -3.11 9.21
CA LEU A 47 -6.74 -4.29 10.06
C LEU A 47 -5.27 -4.70 10.22
N LEU A 48 -4.31 -3.89 9.74
CA LEU A 48 -2.88 -4.13 9.91
C LEU A 48 -2.41 -3.85 11.34
N THR A 49 -2.75 -4.75 12.25
CA THR A 49 -2.41 -4.65 13.68
C THR A 49 -1.31 -5.61 14.11
N GLN A 50 -0.63 -6.29 13.16
CA GLN A 50 0.24 -7.43 13.47
C GLN A 50 1.73 -7.23 13.19
N LEU A 51 2.20 -6.00 12.98
CA LEU A 51 3.62 -5.75 12.81
C LEU A 51 4.25 -5.49 14.18
N SER A 52 4.94 -6.52 14.69
CA SER A 52 5.76 -6.41 15.90
C SER A 52 6.86 -5.38 15.68
N ASP A 53 6.94 -4.40 16.58
CA ASP A 53 7.92 -3.32 16.54
C ASP A 53 8.65 -3.24 17.88
N ASP A 54 9.90 -2.78 17.88
CA ASP A 54 10.73 -2.68 19.09
C ASP A 54 10.60 -1.33 19.81
N GLY A 55 9.63 -0.51 19.38
CA GLY A 55 9.31 0.80 19.93
C GLY A 55 10.32 1.88 19.57
N LYS A 56 11.26 1.61 18.65
CA LYS A 56 12.23 2.57 18.16
C LYS A 56 11.85 3.08 16.78
N SER A 57 12.46 4.20 16.42
CA SER A 57 12.32 4.81 15.10
C SER A 57 13.64 4.71 14.35
N TYR A 58 13.54 4.37 13.06
CA TYR A 58 14.67 4.15 12.17
C TYR A 58 14.54 5.02 10.92
N LEU A 59 15.66 5.50 10.39
CA LEU A 59 15.66 6.30 9.17
C LEU A 59 15.39 5.40 7.95
N LYS A 60 14.39 5.77 7.15
CA LYS A 60 14.03 5.15 5.87
C LYS A 60 14.28 6.14 4.74
N HIS A 61 14.89 5.67 3.65
CA HIS A 61 15.17 6.49 2.45
C HIS A 61 13.89 6.92 1.71
N ALA A 62 12.88 6.06 1.70
CA ALA A 62 11.60 6.17 0.99
C ALA A 62 11.66 6.02 -0.54
N ASP A 63 12.75 6.44 -1.21
CA ASP A 63 12.95 6.18 -2.64
C ASP A 63 13.76 4.88 -2.84
N GLU A 64 13.09 3.78 -3.20
CA GLU A 64 13.66 2.42 -3.18
C GLU A 64 13.74 1.75 -4.56
N LYS A 65 13.80 2.55 -5.63
CA LYS A 65 13.77 2.08 -7.03
C LYS A 65 15.16 1.73 -7.60
N GLY A 66 16.23 2.07 -6.89
CA GLY A 66 17.61 1.63 -7.12
C GLY A 66 18.51 2.64 -7.84
N ASP A 67 17.94 3.61 -8.54
CA ASP A 67 18.67 4.67 -9.26
C ASP A 67 19.26 5.75 -8.34
N GLN A 68 18.90 5.74 -7.06
CA GLN A 68 19.46 6.62 -6.04
C GLN A 68 20.86 6.21 -5.55
N ILE A 69 21.38 5.05 -5.99
CA ILE A 69 22.69 4.51 -5.58
C ILE A 69 23.75 4.91 -6.60
N LEU A 70 24.73 5.71 -6.17
CA LEU A 70 25.88 6.09 -6.99
C LEU A 70 26.99 5.05 -6.87
N VAL A 71 27.61 4.72 -8.00
CA VAL A 71 28.73 3.77 -8.07
C VAL A 71 29.91 4.32 -8.86
N ASP A 72 31.12 3.83 -8.57
CA ASP A 72 32.31 4.05 -9.41
C ASP A 72 32.39 3.05 -10.57
N ASP A 73 33.48 3.11 -11.35
CA ASP A 73 33.73 2.24 -12.52
C ASP A 73 33.87 0.75 -12.13
N GLU A 74 34.18 0.46 -10.86
CA GLU A 74 34.25 -0.89 -10.29
C GLU A 74 32.97 -1.33 -9.56
N PHE A 75 31.89 -0.57 -9.65
CA PHE A 75 30.60 -0.80 -8.98
C PHE A 75 30.64 -0.72 -7.45
N ASN A 76 31.64 -0.06 -6.85
CA ASN A 76 31.59 0.26 -5.43
C ASN A 76 30.59 1.38 -5.17
N ILE A 77 29.79 1.25 -4.12
CA ILE A 77 28.86 2.32 -3.71
C ILE A 77 29.67 3.54 -3.23
N THR A 78 29.52 4.67 -3.92
CA THR A 78 30.20 5.94 -3.61
C THR A 78 29.28 6.95 -2.91
N GLY A 79 27.96 6.79 -3.06
CA GLY A 79 26.99 7.67 -2.45
C GLY A 79 25.55 7.15 -2.57
N ILE A 80 24.67 7.74 -1.75
CA ILE A 80 23.22 7.56 -1.81
C ILE A 80 22.61 8.96 -1.83
N ILE A 81 21.81 9.27 -2.85
CA ILE A 81 21.19 10.58 -3.08
C ILE A 81 19.66 10.51 -2.97
N ASP A 82 18.96 11.62 -3.22
CA ASP A 82 17.48 11.70 -3.22
C ASP A 82 16.79 11.44 -1.86
N TRP A 83 17.39 11.96 -0.78
CA TRP A 83 16.88 11.86 0.60
C TRP A 83 15.67 12.75 0.92
N GLU A 84 15.07 13.43 -0.06
CA GLU A 84 14.02 14.45 0.18
C GLU A 84 12.75 13.89 0.83
N TRP A 85 12.48 12.59 0.68
CA TRP A 85 11.30 11.93 1.24
C TRP A 85 11.64 11.02 2.43
N SER A 86 12.90 11.10 2.88
CA SER A 86 13.36 10.30 4.01
C SER A 86 12.58 10.66 5.28
N HIS A 87 12.22 9.63 6.04
CA HIS A 87 11.43 9.77 7.25
C HIS A 87 11.79 8.68 8.25
N THR A 88 11.31 8.85 9.48
CA THR A 88 11.41 7.83 10.50
C THR A 88 10.30 6.81 10.36
N ASP A 89 10.63 5.53 10.51
CA ASP A 89 9.71 4.41 10.39
C ASP A 89 9.96 3.39 11.51
N SER A 90 9.03 2.46 11.67
CA SER A 90 9.18 1.25 12.50
C SER A 90 10.36 0.40 12.02
N LYS A 91 10.84 -0.51 12.87
CA LYS A 91 11.92 -1.43 12.47
C LYS A 91 11.56 -2.24 11.23
N SER A 92 10.34 -2.75 11.18
CA SER A 92 9.86 -3.56 10.06
C SER A 92 9.68 -2.76 8.78
N GLY A 93 9.21 -1.51 8.86
CA GLY A 93 9.09 -0.62 7.70
C GLY A 93 10.44 -0.11 7.19
N ALA A 94 11.36 0.20 8.10
CA ALA A 94 12.68 0.73 7.79
C ALA A 94 13.57 -0.28 7.07
N PHE A 95 13.61 -1.52 7.59
CA PHE A 95 14.45 -2.61 7.08
C PHE A 95 13.71 -3.62 6.21
N ASN A 96 12.52 -3.25 5.71
CA ASN A 96 11.86 -4.05 4.69
C ASN A 96 12.73 -4.15 3.42
N SER A 97 12.42 -5.12 2.56
CA SER A 97 13.05 -5.24 1.25
C SER A 97 12.89 -3.95 0.43
N PRO A 98 13.93 -3.46 -0.26
CA PRO A 98 13.76 -2.40 -1.25
C PRO A 98 12.87 -2.84 -2.42
N ILE A 99 12.04 -1.93 -2.95
CA ILE A 99 11.10 -2.21 -4.05
C ILE A 99 11.82 -2.76 -5.29
N VAL A 100 13.04 -2.27 -5.58
CA VAL A 100 13.86 -2.74 -6.70
C VAL A 100 14.19 -4.24 -6.65
N LEU A 101 14.12 -4.89 -5.49
CA LEU A 101 14.40 -6.32 -5.33
C LEU A 101 13.15 -7.20 -5.52
N LEU A 102 11.96 -6.60 -5.61
CA LEU A 102 10.72 -7.34 -5.81
C LEU A 102 10.65 -7.92 -7.22
N SER A 103 10.16 -9.15 -7.35
CA SER A 103 9.75 -9.67 -8.67
C SER A 103 8.53 -8.88 -9.14
N VAL A 104 8.73 -7.97 -10.11
CA VAL A 104 7.66 -7.08 -10.60
C VAL A 104 6.45 -7.87 -11.05
N ALA A 105 6.65 -8.88 -11.91
CA ALA A 105 5.55 -9.69 -12.45
C ALA A 105 4.78 -10.42 -11.33
N ASP A 106 5.48 -11.15 -10.45
CA ASP A 106 4.84 -11.88 -9.35
C ASP A 106 4.15 -10.92 -8.37
N PHE A 107 4.75 -9.75 -8.14
CA PHE A 107 4.18 -8.72 -7.30
C PHE A 107 2.85 -8.24 -7.89
N TYR A 108 2.79 -7.80 -9.14
CA TYR A 108 1.54 -7.36 -9.76
C TYR A 108 0.50 -8.47 -9.92
N GLU A 109 0.91 -9.73 -10.10
CA GLU A 109 0.01 -10.91 -10.07
C GLU A 109 -0.55 -11.23 -8.66
N GLY A 110 -0.09 -10.51 -7.62
CA GLY A 110 -0.56 -10.69 -6.25
C GLY A 110 0.03 -11.90 -5.53
N LYS A 111 1.17 -12.44 -5.99
CA LYS A 111 1.86 -13.53 -5.29
C LYS A 111 2.62 -12.99 -4.08
N ASN A 112 2.51 -13.67 -2.94
CA ASN A 112 3.19 -13.29 -1.70
C ASN A 112 4.45 -14.15 -1.47
N SER A 113 5.11 -14.55 -2.55
CA SER A 113 6.38 -15.26 -2.52
C SER A 113 7.54 -14.27 -2.53
N ILE A 114 8.60 -14.61 -1.81
CA ILE A 114 9.85 -13.86 -1.82
C ILE A 114 10.61 -14.09 -3.14
N SER A 115 11.22 -13.04 -3.69
CA SER A 115 12.12 -13.14 -4.86
C SER A 115 13.49 -13.71 -4.48
N GLU A 116 14.26 -14.13 -5.50
CA GLU A 116 15.65 -14.56 -5.29
C GLU A 116 16.53 -13.43 -4.75
N ASP A 117 16.32 -12.20 -5.24
CA ASP A 117 17.07 -11.01 -4.84
C ASP A 117 16.76 -10.58 -3.41
N GLU A 118 15.48 -10.62 -3.01
CA GLU A 118 15.07 -10.40 -1.62
C GLU A 118 15.70 -11.44 -0.69
N ASN A 119 15.72 -12.71 -1.09
CA ASN A 119 16.32 -13.77 -0.29
C ASN A 119 17.85 -13.62 -0.20
N PHE A 120 18.51 -13.18 -1.27
CA PHE A 120 19.93 -12.84 -1.25
C PHE A 120 20.20 -11.69 -0.27
N PHE A 121 19.40 -10.62 -0.34
CA PHE A 121 19.50 -9.47 0.57
C PHE A 121 19.29 -9.87 2.04
N ALA A 122 18.31 -10.73 2.32
CA ALA A 122 18.10 -11.28 3.66
C ALA A 122 19.33 -12.05 4.19
N LYS A 123 20.00 -12.85 3.33
CA LYS A 123 21.23 -13.56 3.68
C LYS A 123 22.40 -12.61 3.96
N CYS A 124 22.46 -11.46 3.28
CA CYS A 124 23.48 -10.44 3.57
C CYS A 124 23.34 -9.89 5.00
N PHE A 125 22.11 -9.69 5.49
CA PHE A 125 21.89 -9.31 6.90
C PHE A 125 22.33 -10.41 7.88
N GLU A 126 21.98 -11.66 7.59
CA GLU A 126 22.39 -12.81 8.42
C GLU A 126 23.91 -12.95 8.51
N ALA A 127 24.61 -12.81 7.38
CA ALA A 127 26.07 -12.82 7.33
C ALA A 127 26.69 -11.69 8.17
N LYS A 128 25.99 -10.56 8.29
CA LYS A 128 26.36 -9.43 9.16
C LYS A 128 25.88 -9.58 10.61
N ARG A 129 25.41 -10.77 11.01
CA ARG A 129 24.89 -11.10 12.36
C ARG A 129 23.58 -10.38 12.73
N HIS A 130 22.75 -10.09 11.73
CA HIS A 130 21.41 -9.51 11.89
C HIS A 130 20.31 -10.43 11.33
N PRO A 131 20.12 -11.64 11.89
CA PRO A 131 19.10 -12.59 11.40
C PRO A 131 17.66 -12.09 11.58
N ASP A 132 17.45 -11.16 12.51
CA ASP A 132 16.19 -10.45 12.72
C ASP A 132 15.83 -9.57 11.51
N LEU A 133 16.81 -8.84 10.94
CA LEU A 133 16.61 -8.05 9.72
C LEU A 133 16.37 -8.94 8.51
N GLY A 134 17.10 -10.06 8.40
CA GLY A 134 16.82 -11.07 7.37
C GLY A 134 15.38 -11.60 7.47
N THR A 135 14.87 -11.82 8.69
CA THR A 135 13.48 -12.24 8.91
C THR A 135 12.47 -11.16 8.53
N ILE A 136 12.77 -9.87 8.77
CA ILE A 136 11.94 -8.75 8.35
C ILE A 136 11.81 -8.71 6.82
N VAL A 137 12.94 -8.78 6.10
CA VAL A 137 12.94 -8.83 4.62
C VAL A 137 12.07 -9.97 4.12
N ARG A 138 12.24 -11.18 4.65
CA ARG A 138 11.49 -12.34 4.15
C ARG A 138 9.99 -12.31 4.43
N ASN A 139 9.53 -11.53 5.40
CA ASN A 139 8.11 -11.45 5.77
C ASN A 139 7.48 -10.09 5.44
N GLY A 140 8.21 -9.23 4.74
CA GLY A 140 7.87 -7.82 4.58
C GLY A 140 6.89 -7.51 3.45
N TRP A 141 6.43 -8.52 2.69
CA TRP A 141 5.44 -8.36 1.63
C TRP A 141 4.17 -7.68 2.11
N LEU A 142 3.74 -7.90 3.35
CA LEU A 142 2.49 -7.31 3.87
C LEU A 142 2.56 -5.79 3.88
N ILE A 143 3.71 -5.22 4.30
CA ILE A 143 3.96 -3.78 4.30
C ILE A 143 4.02 -3.26 2.86
N HIS A 144 4.67 -3.97 1.93
CA HIS A 144 4.68 -3.58 0.52
C HIS A 144 3.29 -3.54 -0.07
N ARG A 145 2.52 -4.63 0.09
CA ARG A 145 1.14 -4.75 -0.38
C ARG A 145 0.29 -3.60 0.11
N PHE A 146 0.39 -3.29 1.41
CA PHE A 146 -0.33 -2.19 2.00
C PHE A 146 0.04 -0.83 1.40
N ARG A 147 1.34 -0.51 1.37
CA ARG A 147 1.84 0.78 0.87
C ARG A 147 1.47 1.00 -0.59
N PHE A 148 1.62 -0.04 -1.42
CA PHE A 148 1.17 0.01 -2.80
C PHE A 148 -0.34 0.21 -2.86
N CYS A 149 -1.15 -0.57 -2.13
CA CYS A 149 -2.61 -0.39 -2.19
C CYS A 149 -3.06 1.02 -1.76
N CYS A 150 -2.35 1.66 -0.84
CA CYS A 150 -2.67 3.01 -0.34
C CYS A 150 -2.10 4.16 -1.19
N GLY A 151 -1.11 3.89 -2.05
CA GLY A 151 -0.40 4.91 -2.83
C GLY A 151 -0.50 4.73 -4.34
N TYR A 152 -1.06 3.62 -4.82
CA TYR A 152 -1.21 3.35 -6.24
C TYR A 152 -2.33 4.18 -6.84
N ASP A 153 -2.14 4.64 -8.07
CA ASP A 153 -3.18 5.30 -8.86
C ASP A 153 -4.12 4.25 -9.46
N LEU A 154 -5.43 4.46 -9.34
CA LEU A 154 -6.45 3.51 -9.84
C LEU A 154 -6.77 3.71 -11.33
N GLN A 155 -5.99 4.50 -12.07
CA GLN A 155 -6.09 4.59 -13.54
C GLN A 155 -5.96 3.22 -14.20
N ASP A 156 -4.98 2.40 -13.77
CA ASP A 156 -4.86 1.00 -14.17
C ASP A 156 -5.60 0.09 -13.17
N TRP A 157 -6.93 0.07 -13.30
CA TRP A 157 -7.78 -0.73 -12.42
C TRP A 157 -7.48 -2.23 -12.52
N GLU A 158 -7.26 -2.75 -13.72
CA GLU A 158 -6.99 -4.19 -13.91
C GLU A 158 -5.66 -4.60 -13.29
N GLY A 159 -4.59 -3.82 -13.49
CA GLY A 159 -3.30 -4.05 -12.84
C GLY A 159 -3.36 -3.93 -11.31
N PHE A 160 -4.23 -3.04 -10.79
CA PHE A 160 -4.44 -2.88 -9.35
C PHE A 160 -5.10 -4.11 -8.70
N LEU A 161 -6.01 -4.80 -9.38
CA LEU A 161 -6.77 -5.92 -8.79
C LEU A 161 -5.85 -7.05 -8.29
N GLY A 162 -4.75 -7.31 -8.99
CA GLY A 162 -3.76 -8.30 -8.57
C GLY A 162 -3.05 -7.89 -7.27
N LEU A 163 -2.67 -6.60 -7.14
CA LEU A 163 -2.08 -6.05 -5.92
C LEU A 163 -3.04 -6.18 -4.73
N PHE A 164 -4.30 -5.82 -4.93
CA PHE A 164 -5.33 -5.87 -3.89
C PHE A 164 -5.65 -7.31 -3.47
N ALA A 165 -5.79 -8.22 -4.43
CA ALA A 165 -5.96 -9.64 -4.14
C ALA A 165 -4.77 -10.20 -3.33
N GLY A 166 -3.55 -9.78 -3.67
CA GLY A 166 -2.34 -10.11 -2.91
C GLY A 166 -2.38 -9.61 -1.47
N LEU A 167 -2.83 -8.38 -1.24
CA LEU A 167 -3.03 -7.81 0.10
C LEU A 167 -4.07 -8.61 0.91
N LEU A 168 -5.23 -8.89 0.33
CA LEU A 168 -6.29 -9.68 1.00
C LEU A 168 -5.80 -11.08 1.40
N ARG A 169 -5.04 -11.75 0.52
CA ARG A 169 -4.38 -13.02 0.82
C ARG A 169 -3.34 -12.89 1.94
N ALA A 170 -2.52 -11.85 1.91
CA ALA A 170 -1.50 -11.60 2.92
C ALA A 170 -2.11 -11.35 4.31
N MET A 171 -3.29 -10.73 4.36
CA MET A 171 -4.06 -10.53 5.60
C MET A 171 -4.89 -11.75 6.01
N GLY A 172 -4.92 -12.82 5.20
CA GLY A 172 -5.74 -14.00 5.47
C GLY A 172 -7.25 -13.76 5.35
N ILE A 173 -7.68 -12.72 4.63
CA ILE A 173 -9.11 -12.40 4.45
C ILE A 173 -9.78 -13.34 3.45
N THR A 174 -9.14 -13.58 2.31
CA THR A 174 -9.60 -14.55 1.32
C THR A 174 -8.44 -15.14 0.54
N SER A 175 -8.52 -16.42 0.19
CA SER A 175 -7.62 -17.09 -0.75
C SER A 175 -8.11 -17.03 -2.19
N ASP A 176 -9.42 -16.88 -2.40
CA ASP A 176 -10.08 -16.86 -3.70
C ASP A 176 -10.76 -15.50 -3.91
N PHE A 177 -10.10 -14.63 -4.69
CA PHE A 177 -10.56 -13.26 -4.89
C PHE A 177 -11.34 -13.15 -6.20
N HIS A 178 -12.62 -12.80 -6.08
CA HIS A 178 -13.48 -12.43 -7.21
C HIS A 178 -14.04 -11.04 -6.95
N LEU A 179 -13.73 -10.08 -7.83
CA LEU A 179 -14.02 -8.67 -7.61
C LEU A 179 -15.50 -8.40 -7.29
N GLU A 180 -16.41 -8.90 -8.13
CA GLU A 180 -17.84 -8.60 -7.99
C GLU A 180 -18.44 -9.17 -6.70
N MET A 181 -18.07 -10.40 -6.33
CA MET A 181 -18.51 -11.01 -5.08
C MET A 181 -17.94 -10.27 -3.88
N TRP A 182 -16.64 -10.00 -3.89
CA TRP A 182 -15.98 -9.26 -2.82
C TRP A 182 -16.57 -7.86 -2.65
N LYS A 183 -16.84 -7.15 -3.76
CA LYS A 183 -17.43 -5.81 -3.74
C LYS A 183 -18.84 -5.82 -3.17
N ALA A 184 -19.68 -6.79 -3.57
CA ALA A 184 -21.03 -6.94 -3.02
C ALA A 184 -21.00 -7.19 -1.51
N GLU A 185 -20.10 -8.08 -1.04
CA GLU A 185 -19.88 -8.33 0.38
C GLU A 185 -19.37 -7.10 1.13
N ALA A 186 -18.43 -6.35 0.55
CA ALA A 186 -17.88 -5.14 1.14
C ALA A 186 -18.94 -4.03 1.27
N LEU A 187 -19.77 -3.84 0.23
CA LEU A 187 -20.90 -2.91 0.26
C LEU A 187 -21.88 -3.25 1.38
N GLU A 188 -22.25 -4.53 1.51
CA GLU A 188 -23.15 -4.97 2.58
C GLU A 188 -22.50 -4.80 3.96
N ARG A 189 -21.22 -5.17 4.10
CA ARG A 189 -20.46 -5.05 5.35
C ARG A 189 -20.33 -3.60 5.83
N PHE A 190 -20.19 -2.66 4.92
CA PHE A 190 -19.97 -1.25 5.23
C PHE A 190 -21.19 -0.36 4.95
N LYS A 191 -22.39 -0.94 4.74
CA LYS A 191 -23.61 -0.21 4.36
C LYS A 191 -24.02 0.90 5.33
N ASP A 192 -23.66 0.76 6.61
CA ASP A 192 -23.99 1.72 7.67
C ASP A 192 -22.93 2.83 7.82
N ASP A 193 -21.83 2.80 7.06
CA ASP A 193 -20.84 3.88 7.04
C ASP A 193 -21.40 5.07 6.24
N HIS A 194 -21.71 6.16 6.94
CA HIS A 194 -22.27 7.38 6.34
C HIS A 194 -21.40 7.96 5.21
N ARG A 195 -20.07 7.77 5.27
CA ARG A 195 -19.16 8.24 4.22
C ARG A 195 -19.35 7.44 2.94
N LEU A 196 -19.57 6.13 3.04
CA LEU A 196 -19.88 5.28 1.90
C LEU A 196 -21.24 5.66 1.29
N GLN A 197 -22.26 5.86 2.14
CA GLN A 197 -23.59 6.29 1.70
C GLN A 197 -23.52 7.61 0.91
N GLN A 198 -22.78 8.60 1.43
CA GLN A 198 -22.54 9.87 0.75
C GLN A 198 -21.90 9.70 -0.64
N LEU A 199 -20.89 8.83 -0.75
CA LEU A 199 -20.21 8.55 -2.02
C LEU A 199 -21.14 7.89 -3.04
N ILE A 200 -21.95 6.92 -2.61
CA ILE A 200 -22.93 6.23 -3.48
C ILE A 200 -23.97 7.24 -3.99
N GLU A 201 -24.51 8.08 -3.12
CA GLU A 201 -25.46 9.13 -3.52
C GLU A 201 -24.86 10.11 -4.52
N LEU A 202 -23.62 10.55 -4.29
CA LEU A 202 -22.91 11.45 -5.20
C LEU A 202 -22.70 10.81 -6.57
N ASN A 203 -22.24 9.55 -6.60
CA ASN A 203 -21.97 8.82 -7.83
C ASN A 203 -23.25 8.66 -8.68
N ASN A 204 -24.36 8.27 -8.04
CA ASN A 204 -25.65 8.12 -8.73
C ASN A 204 -26.12 9.45 -9.37
N ARG A 205 -25.90 10.59 -8.70
CA ARG A 205 -26.25 11.91 -9.25
C ARG A 205 -25.42 12.26 -10.49
N MET A 206 -24.13 11.92 -10.50
CA MET A 206 -23.25 12.17 -11.65
C MET A 206 -23.62 11.29 -12.85
N ASP A 207 -23.99 10.04 -12.64
CA ASP A 207 -24.43 9.13 -13.69
C ASP A 207 -25.73 9.63 -14.35
N HIS A 208 -26.71 10.05 -13.54
CA HIS A 208 -27.95 10.63 -14.04
C HIS A 208 -27.73 11.95 -14.81
N ALA A 209 -26.81 12.81 -14.36
CA ALA A 209 -26.48 14.05 -15.06
C ALA A 209 -25.78 13.79 -16.41
N SER A 210 -24.97 12.74 -16.50
CA SER A 210 -24.28 12.33 -17.72
C SER A 210 -25.24 11.72 -18.74
N LEU A 211 -26.18 10.89 -18.30
CA LEU A 211 -27.26 10.34 -19.13
C LEU A 211 -28.23 11.42 -19.65
N ALA A 212 -28.53 12.43 -18.84
CA ALA A 212 -29.41 13.53 -19.27
C ALA A 212 -28.78 14.39 -20.39
N LYS A 213 -27.44 14.52 -20.42
CA LYS A 213 -26.71 15.26 -21.46
C LYS A 213 -26.59 14.48 -22.77
N SER A 214 -26.51 13.15 -22.73
CA SER A 214 -26.39 12.31 -23.93
C SER A 214 -27.71 12.06 -24.68
N ILE A 215 -28.85 12.35 -24.06
CA ILE A 215 -30.18 12.25 -24.69
C ILE A 215 -30.59 13.56 -25.42
N GLN A 216 -29.85 14.65 -25.25
CA GLN A 216 -30.11 15.94 -25.90
C GLN A 216 -29.37 16.15 -27.25
N VAL A 217 -28.88 15.07 -27.87
CA VAL A 217 -28.23 15.09 -29.20
C VAL A 217 -29.12 14.45 -30.26
#